data_AF-A0A8T2ULF1-F1
#
_entry.id   AF-A0A8T2ULF1-F1
#
_cell.length_a   1.000
_cell.length_b   1.000
_cell.length_c   1.000
_cell.angle_alpha   90.00
_cell.angle_beta   90.00
_cell.angle_gamma   90.00
#
_symmetry.space_group_name_H-M   'P 1'
#
loop_
_entity.id
_entity.type
_entity.pdbx_description
1 polymer ?
#
loop_
_entity_poly.entity_id
_entity_poly.type
_entity_poly.pdbx_seq_one_letter_code
_entity_poly.pdbx_strand_id
1 'polypeptide(L)'
;MNTVIYDKIFGCIPNDFIRSRTTLRQAAAKQKEKLGHTTIDMGMAINEIPVQFNGFSDLSVASIRGLLVCLPLLFLQEEDLRPVFNESEYYASAQVFH
;
A
#
# COMPACT_ATOMS: atom_id res chain seq x y z
N MET A 1 -15.72 -3.97 0.16
CA MET A 1 -16.08 -2.81 -0.68
C MET A 1 -15.09 -1.67 -0.47
N ASN A 2 -14.91 -1.16 0.76
CA ASN A 2 -13.93 -0.11 1.08
C ASN A 2 -12.49 -0.43 0.64
N THR A 3 -11.97 -1.64 0.92
CA THR A 3 -10.61 -2.06 0.52
C THR A 3 -10.37 -1.89 -0.99
N VAL A 4 -11.36 -2.21 -1.82
CA VAL A 4 -11.24 -2.07 -3.28
C VAL A 4 -11.18 -0.60 -3.68
N ILE A 5 -11.99 0.25 -3.04
CA ILE A 5 -11.96 1.71 -3.27
C ILE A 5 -10.58 2.25 -2.88
N TYR A 6 -10.06 1.89 -1.70
CA TYR A 6 -8.76 2.35 -1.24
C TYR A 6 -7.62 1.89 -2.14
N ASP A 7 -7.61 0.62 -2.52
CA ASP A 7 -6.60 0.04 -3.42
C ASP A 7 -6.64 0.69 -4.82
N LYS A 8 -7.83 0.90 -5.39
CA LYS A 8 -7.94 1.43 -6.76
C LYS A 8 -7.72 2.93 -6.87
N ILE A 9 -8.17 3.72 -5.89
CA ILE A 9 -8.02 5.17 -5.93
C ILE A 9 -6.63 5.58 -5.46
N PHE A 10 -6.14 5.01 -4.35
CA PHE A 10 -4.91 5.46 -3.71
C PHE A 10 -3.71 4.55 -3.95
N GLY A 11 -3.91 3.28 -4.36
CA GLY A 11 -2.82 2.31 -4.46
C GLY A 11 -2.12 2.09 -3.12
N CYS A 12 -2.86 2.19 -2.01
CA CYS A 12 -2.31 2.20 -0.67
C CYS A 12 -1.60 0.89 -0.31
N ILE A 13 -0.61 1.00 0.57
CA ILE A 13 0.06 -0.14 1.21
C ILE A 13 -0.38 -0.22 2.68
N PRO A 14 -0.48 -1.42 3.28
CA PRO A 14 -0.26 -2.73 2.67
C PRO A 14 -1.40 -3.18 1.74
N ASN A 15 -1.11 -4.07 0.77
CA ASN A 15 -2.10 -4.74 -0.08
C ASN A 15 -1.59 -6.11 -0.58
N ASP A 16 -2.51 -6.98 -1.02
CA ASP A 16 -2.19 -8.38 -1.42
C ASP A 16 -1.55 -8.51 -2.82
N PHE A 17 -1.41 -7.42 -3.57
CA PHE A 17 -0.74 -7.41 -4.87
C PHE A 17 0.78 -7.26 -4.73
N ILE A 18 1.26 -6.72 -3.60
CA ILE A 18 2.68 -6.54 -3.30
C ILE A 18 3.16 -7.69 -2.42
N ARG A 19 3.67 -8.75 -3.05
CA ARG A 19 4.13 -9.97 -2.35
C ARG A 19 5.63 -9.97 -2.03
N SER A 20 6.41 -9.10 -2.67
CA SER A 20 7.86 -8.99 -2.49
C SER A 20 8.36 -7.55 -2.52
N ARG A 21 9.58 -7.30 -2.01
CA ARG A 21 10.26 -5.99 -2.06
C ARG A 21 10.46 -5.50 -3.50
N THR A 22 10.61 -6.42 -4.45
CA THR A 22 10.71 -6.09 -5.88
C THR A 22 9.39 -5.54 -6.41
N THR A 23 8.26 -6.21 -6.11
CA THR A 23 6.93 -5.70 -6.50
C THR A 23 6.61 -4.37 -5.84
N LEU A 24 7.02 -4.17 -4.58
CA LEU A 24 6.86 -2.90 -3.87
C LEU A 24 7.59 -1.75 -4.59
N ARG A 25 8.85 -1.95 -4.95
CA ARG A 25 9.64 -0.95 -5.69
C ARG A 25 9.03 -0.63 -7.05
N GLN A 26 8.55 -1.65 -7.77
CA GLN A 26 7.87 -1.45 -9.06
C GLN A 26 6.58 -0.64 -8.90
N ALA A 27 5.78 -0.94 -7.89
CA ALA A 27 4.56 -0.19 -7.58
C ALA A 27 4.87 1.28 -7.26
N ALA A 28 5.88 1.54 -6.42
CA ALA A 28 6.31 2.89 -6.07
C ALA A 28 6.85 3.66 -7.30
N ALA A 29 7.63 3.01 -8.17
CA ALA A 29 8.13 3.61 -9.39
C ALA A 29 6.99 3.98 -10.36
N LYS A 30 6.02 3.07 -10.56
CA LYS A 30 4.84 3.30 -11.39
C LYS A 30 3.99 4.45 -10.85
N GLN A 31 3.84 4.55 -9.52
CA GLN A 31 3.13 5.66 -8.90
C GLN A 31 3.86 6.99 -9.09
N LYS A 32 5.19 7.00 -8.93
CA LYS A 32 6.04 8.17 -9.20
C LYS A 32 5.92 8.65 -10.66
N GLU A 33 5.90 7.72 -11.61
CA GLU A 33 5.72 8.04 -13.04
C GLU A 33 4.34 8.64 -13.31
N LYS A 34 3.28 8.07 -12.74
CA LYS A 34 1.90 8.53 -12.95
C LYS A 34 1.62 9.92 -12.36
N LEU A 35 2.25 10.27 -11.23
CA LEU A 35 2.01 11.53 -10.53
C LEU A 35 3.06 12.63 -10.80
N GLY A 36 4.16 12.34 -11.51
CA GLY A 36 5.21 13.31 -11.86
C GLY A 36 6.11 13.77 -10.70
N HIS A 37 5.68 13.58 -9.45
CA HIS A 37 6.45 13.76 -8.22
C HIS A 37 6.24 12.55 -7.30
N THR A 38 7.25 12.19 -6.50
CA THR A 38 7.03 11.25 -5.39
C THR A 38 6.08 11.94 -4.42
N THR A 39 4.95 11.33 -4.10
CA THR A 39 4.02 11.73 -3.04
C THR A 39 4.70 11.62 -1.68
N ILE A 40 5.72 12.44 -1.44
CA ILE A 40 6.44 12.55 -0.16
C ILE A 40 5.52 12.97 0.99
N ASP A 41 4.24 13.17 0.72
CA ASP A 41 3.21 13.31 1.72
C ASP A 41 2.03 12.39 1.40
N MET A 42 1.94 11.26 2.10
CA MET A 42 0.73 10.42 2.23
C MET A 42 -0.36 11.17 3.04
N GLY A 43 -0.58 12.45 2.74
CA GLY A 43 -1.53 13.35 3.40
C GLY A 43 -2.24 14.30 2.44
N MET A 44 -1.89 14.30 1.16
CA MET A 44 -2.62 15.07 0.15
C MET A 44 -3.85 14.28 -0.30
N ALA A 45 -5.03 14.83 -0.02
CA ALA A 45 -6.28 14.36 -0.59
C ALA A 45 -6.15 14.36 -2.11
N ILE A 46 -6.21 13.17 -2.72
CA ILE A 46 -6.45 13.07 -4.16
C ILE A 46 -7.81 13.72 -4.38
N ASN A 47 -7.81 14.96 -4.89
CA ASN A 47 -9.04 15.64 -5.30
C ASN A 47 -9.75 14.71 -6.27
N GLU A 48 -10.93 14.24 -5.86
CA GLU A 48 -11.83 13.29 -6.50
C GLU A 48 -11.43 12.97 -7.96
N ILE A 49 -10.48 12.05 -8.15
CA ILE A 49 -10.19 11.54 -9.49
C ILE A 49 -11.16 10.38 -9.69
N PRO A 50 -12.21 10.52 -10.52
CA PRO A 50 -13.07 9.40 -10.85
C PRO A 50 -12.24 8.35 -11.58
N VAL A 51 -12.13 7.17 -10.97
CA VAL A 51 -11.46 6.01 -11.59
C VAL A 51 -12.53 5.20 -12.32
N GLN A 52 -12.52 5.26 -13.65
CA GLN A 52 -13.40 4.40 -14.47
C GLN A 52 -12.96 2.93 -14.33
N PHE A 53 -13.90 2.07 -13.94
CA PHE A 53 -13.68 0.62 -13.86
C PHE A 53 -14.83 -0.17 -14.49
N ASN A 54 -14.54 -0.87 -15.59
CA ASN A 54 -15.23 -2.06 -16.09
C ASN A 54 -16.76 -2.12 -15.86
N GLY A 55 -17.49 -1.13 -16.37
CA GLY A 55 -18.96 -1.14 -16.41
C GLY A 55 -19.67 -0.93 -15.06
N PHE A 56 -18.93 -0.71 -13.98
CA PHE A 56 -19.47 -0.21 -12.71
C PHE A 56 -19.20 1.28 -12.62
N SER A 57 -20.27 2.04 -12.40
CA SER A 57 -20.24 3.48 -12.17
C SER A 57 -19.16 3.84 -11.14
N ASP A 58 -18.33 4.82 -11.49
CA ASP A 58 -17.30 5.50 -10.72
C ASP A 58 -17.11 5.01 -9.27
N LEU A 59 -16.03 4.24 -9.04
CA LEU A 59 -15.51 4.00 -7.70
C LEU A 59 -15.12 5.37 -7.11
N SER A 60 -15.99 5.92 -6.27
CA SER A 60 -15.83 7.23 -5.65
C SER A 60 -15.55 7.09 -4.16
N VAL A 61 -14.69 7.97 -3.65
CA VAL A 61 -14.45 8.15 -2.21
C VAL A 61 -15.75 8.44 -1.44
N ALA A 62 -16.74 9.07 -2.07
CA ALA A 62 -18.04 9.35 -1.47
C ALA A 62 -18.87 8.07 -1.17
N SER A 63 -18.52 6.93 -1.79
CA SER A 63 -19.20 5.64 -1.56
C SER A 63 -18.65 4.86 -0.36
N ILE A 64 -17.55 5.32 0.26
CA ILE A 64 -16.95 4.70 1.44
C ILE A 64 -17.91 4.84 2.62
N ARG A 65 -18.20 3.73 3.31
CA ARG A 65 -19.02 3.71 4.53
C ARG A 65 -18.25 3.08 5.68
N GLY A 66 -18.13 3.81 6.79
CA GLY A 66 -17.31 3.39 7.93
C GLY A 66 -15.82 3.28 7.57
N LEU A 67 -15.05 2.68 8.46
CA LEU A 67 -13.58 2.61 8.35
C LEU A 67 -13.05 1.18 8.15
N LEU A 68 -13.93 0.18 8.13
CA LEU A 68 -13.52 -1.21 8.04
C LEU A 68 -12.97 -1.53 6.65
N VAL A 69 -11.80 -2.18 6.64
CA VAL A 69 -11.13 -2.72 5.46
C VAL A 69 -10.62 -4.13 5.76
N CYS A 70 -10.50 -4.97 4.73
CA CYS A 70 -9.82 -6.26 4.82
C CYS A 70 -8.34 -6.05 5.14
N LEU A 71 -7.84 -6.79 6.14
CA LEU A 71 -6.41 -6.87 6.42
C LEU A 71 -5.72 -7.71 5.32
N PRO A 72 -4.74 -7.16 4.59
CA PRO A 72 -4.02 -7.90 3.57
C PRO A 72 -3.06 -8.90 4.23
N LEU A 73 -3.24 -10.19 3.92
CA LEU A 73 -2.47 -11.28 4.51
C LEU A 73 -1.29 -11.72 3.62
N LEU A 74 -1.28 -11.30 2.35
CA LEU A 74 -0.27 -11.69 1.36
C LEU A 74 0.79 -10.61 1.16
N PHE A 75 0.67 -9.48 1.85
CA PHE A 75 1.62 -8.38 1.75
C PHE A 75 3.01 -8.82 2.22
N LEU A 76 4.00 -8.71 1.32
CA LEU A 76 5.39 -9.13 1.53
C LEU A 76 5.57 -10.59 1.99
N GLN A 77 4.61 -11.47 1.68
CA GLN A 77 4.64 -12.88 2.09
C GLN A 77 5.88 -13.64 1.58
N GLU A 78 6.50 -13.17 0.49
CA GLU A 78 7.69 -13.81 -0.10
C GLU A 78 8.99 -13.37 0.57
N GLU A 79 8.94 -12.48 1.57
CA GLU A 79 10.11 -11.91 2.23
C GLU A 79 10.25 -12.41 3.67
N ASP A 80 11.49 -12.61 4.10
CA ASP A 80 11.80 -12.63 5.52
C ASP A 80 11.83 -11.18 6.04
N LEU A 81 10.83 -10.83 6.85
CA LEU A 81 10.65 -9.49 7.41
C LEU A 81 11.40 -9.30 8.74
N ARG A 82 12.08 -10.33 9.25
CA ARG A 82 12.93 -10.18 10.44
C ARG A 82 14.09 -9.23 10.12
N PRO A 83 14.51 -8.38 11.08
CA PRO A 83 15.75 -7.61 10.94
C PRO A 83 16.92 -8.54 10.60
N VAL A 84 17.69 -8.17 9.57
CA VAL A 84 18.85 -8.97 9.14
C VAL A 84 20.01 -8.75 10.11
N PHE A 85 20.73 -9.82 10.44
CA PHE A 85 21.96 -9.74 11.21
C PHE A 85 23.07 -9.14 10.35
N ASN A 86 23.42 -7.87 10.60
CA ASN A 86 24.61 -7.22 10.05
C ASN A 86 25.57 -6.93 11.20
N GLU A 87 26.85 -7.27 11.03
CA GLU A 87 27.88 -7.17 12.08
C GLU A 87 28.09 -5.75 12.64
N SER A 88 27.54 -4.72 11.99
CA SER A 88 27.69 -3.32 12.37
C SER A 88 26.52 -2.70 13.16
N GLU A 89 25.45 -3.43 13.46
CA GLU A 89 24.23 -2.83 14.06
C GLU A 89 23.93 -3.34 15.48
N TYR A 90 23.46 -2.43 16.35
CA TYR A 90 23.04 -2.74 17.71
C TYR A 90 21.68 -3.45 17.68
N TYR A 91 21.63 -4.68 18.18
CA TYR A 91 20.45 -5.52 18.17
C TYR A 91 19.42 -5.11 19.23
N ALA A 92 18.16 -5.01 18.81
CA ALA A 92 17.04 -5.18 19.72
C ALA A 92 16.89 -6.67 20.04
N SER A 93 16.78 -7.02 21.33
CA SER A 93 16.45 -8.39 21.76
C SER A 93 15.17 -8.85 21.05
N ALA A 94 15.07 -10.12 20.68
CA ALA A 94 13.85 -10.67 20.06
C ALA A 94 12.60 -10.41 20.92
N GLN A 95 12.75 -10.30 22.25
CA GLN A 95 11.70 -9.94 23.21
C GLN A 95 11.12 -8.52 23.02
N VAL A 96 11.76 -7.66 22.23
CA VAL A 96 11.22 -6.33 21.90
C VAL A 96 10.01 -6.44 20.96
N PHE A 97 9.95 -7.52 20.16
CA PHE A 97 8.97 -7.66 19.08
C PHE A 97 8.10 -8.93 19.18
N HIS A 98 8.29 -9.76 20.20
CA HIS A 98 7.54 -11.01 20.44
C HIS A 98 6.64 -10.93 21.67
#